data_AF-A0A800FZ53-F1
#
_entry.id   AF-A0A800FZ53-F1
#
_cell.length_a   1.000
_cell.length_b   1.000
_cell.length_c   1.000
_cell.angle_alpha   90.00
_cell.angle_beta   90.00
_cell.angle_gamma   90.00
#
_symmetry.space_group_name_H-M   'P 1'
#
loop_
_entity.id
_entity.type
_entity.pdbx_description
1 polymer ?
#
loop_
_entity_poly.entity_id
_entity_poly.type
_entity_poly.pdbx_seq_one_letter_code
_entity_poly.pdbx_strand_id
1 'polypeptide(L)' 'MVKDWMSLTTRDFSDGEGRDSVGVLLVGSIEQHGPHLPLSTDSVIGEGLLK' A
#
# COMPACT_ATOMS: atom_id res chain seq x y z
N MET A 1 -13.33 3.31 5.91
CA MET A 1 -12.10 3.45 6.71
C MET A 1 -11.03 2.64 6.01
N VAL A 2 -9.83 3.18 5.79
CA VAL A 2 -8.73 2.41 5.18
C VAL A 2 -8.17 1.48 6.24
N LYS A 3 -8.02 0.20 5.91
CA LYS A 3 -7.40 -0.81 6.78
C LYS A 3 -6.06 -1.22 6.21
N ASP A 4 -5.07 -1.38 7.07
CA ASP A 4 -3.81 -2.00 6.70
C ASP A 4 -4.06 -3.49 6.44
N TRP A 5 -4.07 -3.87 5.16
CA TRP A 5 -4.31 -5.25 4.72
C TRP A 5 -3.35 -6.23 5.38
N MET A 6 -2.09 -5.83 5.61
CA MET A 6 -1.07 -6.70 6.21
C MET A 6 -1.32 -7.00 7.70
N SER A 7 -2.21 -6.24 8.34
CA SER A 7 -2.63 -6.47 9.73
C SER A 7 -3.85 -7.39 9.85
N LEU A 8 -4.51 -7.75 8.75
CA LEU A 8 -5.73 -8.55 8.73
C LEU A 8 -5.44 -10.05 8.72
N THR A 9 -6.32 -10.81 9.35
CA THR A 9 -6.37 -12.28 9.31
C THR A 9 -7.46 -12.76 8.36
N THR A 10 -7.46 -14.05 8.03
CA THR A 10 -8.53 -14.65 7.20
C THR A 10 -9.91 -14.57 7.85
N ARG A 11 -10.01 -14.45 9.18
CA ARG A 11 -11.28 -14.29 9.90
C ARG A 11 -11.85 -12.89 9.75
N ASP A 12 -11.00 -11.87 9.66
CA ASP A 12 -11.47 -10.49 9.46
C ASP A 12 -12.23 -10.34 8.13
N PHE A 13 -11.85 -11.12 7.11
CA PHE A 13 -12.57 -11.18 5.84
C PHE A 13 -13.91 -11.92 5.92
N SER A 14 -14.06 -12.92 6.79
CA SER A 14 -15.32 -13.66 6.96
C SER A 14 -16.40 -12.84 7.67
N ASP A 15 -15.99 -11.90 8.53
CA ASP A 15 -16.89 -11.07 9.33
C ASP A 15 -17.42 -9.82 8.58
N GLY A 16 -17.21 -9.78 7.26
CA GLY A 16 -17.84 -8.80 6.36
C GLY A 16 -16.90 -7.74 5.80
N GLU A 17 -15.67 -7.62 6.31
CA GLU A 17 -14.69 -6.65 5.78
C GLU A 17 -14.31 -6.93 4.33
N GLY A 18 -14.39 -8.18 3.87
CA GLY A 18 -14.02 -8.54 2.51
C GLY A 18 -15.08 -8.25 1.45
N ARG A 19 -16.35 -8.10 1.83
CA ARG A 19 -17.46 -8.30 0.88
C ARG A 19 -17.70 -7.09 -0.04
N ASP A 20 -17.51 -5.88 0.48
CA ASP A 20 -17.68 -4.62 -0.25
C ASP A 20 -16.39 -3.77 -0.28
N SER A 21 -15.25 -4.35 0.09
CA SER A 21 -13.97 -3.64 0.15
C SER A 21 -13.24 -3.64 -1.19
N VAL A 22 -12.48 -2.57 -1.42
CA VAL A 22 -11.55 -2.46 -2.55
C VAL A 22 -10.14 -2.70 -2.03
N GLY A 23 -9.47 -3.75 -2.53
CA GLY A 23 -8.05 -3.96 -2.30
C GLY A 23 -7.23 -2.98 -3.13
N VAL A 24 -6.31 -2.28 -2.48
CA VAL A 24 -5.34 -1.38 -3.14
C VAL A 24 -3.95 -1.96 -2.95
N LEU A 25 -3.27 -2.24 -4.05
CA LEU A 25 -1.88 -2.69 -4.05
C LEU A 25 -0.99 -1.55 -4.53
N LEU A 26 -0.03 -1.17 -3.69
CA LEU A 26 1.03 -0.26 -4.09
C LEU A 26 1.95 -0.96 -5.08
N VAL A 27 2.21 -0.29 -6.20
CA VAL A 27 3.25 -0.69 -7.16
C VAL A 27 4.17 0.51 -7.34
N GLY A 28 5.42 0.36 -6.94
CA GLY A 28 6.47 1.35 -7.09
C GLY A 28 7.66 0.81 -7.88
N SER A 29 8.76 1.57 -7.87
CA SER A 29 10.00 1.26 -8.57
C SER A 29 11.22 1.44 -7.65
N ILE A 30 12.36 0.90 -8.10
CA ILE A 30 13.70 1.23 -7.64
C ILE A 30 14.47 1.77 -8.86
N GLU A 31 14.52 3.09 -9.01
CA GLU A 31 15.05 3.74 -10.22
C GLU A 31 15.69 5.10 -9.96
N GLN A 32 16.45 5.63 -10.92
CA GLN A 32 17.21 6.86 -10.72
C GLN A 32 16.31 8.10 -10.78
N HIS A 33 16.44 9.00 -9.79
CA HIS A 33 15.72 10.28 -9.73
C HIS A 33 16.67 11.49 -9.60
N GLY A 34 17.86 11.40 -10.20
CA GLY A 34 18.91 12.41 -10.12
C GLY A 34 19.71 12.34 -8.81
N PRO A 35 20.70 13.23 -8.62
CA PRO A 35 21.66 13.12 -7.52
C PRO A 35 21.10 13.51 -6.13
N HIS A 36 19.83 13.90 -6.05
CA HIS A 36 19.23 14.54 -4.89
C HIS A 36 18.07 13.74 -4.28
N LEU A 37 17.63 12.66 -4.94
CA LEU A 37 16.53 11.82 -4.47
C LEU A 37 16.95 10.35 -4.37
N PRO A 38 16.39 9.58 -3.41
CA PRO A 38 16.63 8.15 -3.29
C PRO A 38 16.10 7.36 -4.49
N LEU A 39 16.68 6.18 -4.73
CA LEU A 39 16.17 5.28 -5.76
C LEU A 39 14.76 4.73 -5.46
N SER A 40 14.32 4.80 -4.21
CA SER A 40 13.02 4.31 -3.75
C SER A 40 11.90 5.35 -3.84
N THR A 41 12.09 6.47 -4.57
CA THR A 41 11.19 7.62 -4.53
C THR A 41 9.74 7.23 -4.83
N ASP A 42 9.50 6.46 -5.89
CA ASP A 42 8.16 6.01 -6.27
C ASP A 42 7.47 5.22 -5.15
N SER A 43 8.20 4.29 -4.53
CA SER A 43 7.68 3.47 -3.43
C SER A 43 7.37 4.32 -2.20
N VAL A 44 8.26 5.26 -1.84
CA VAL A 44 8.10 6.15 -0.68
C VAL A 44 6.89 7.08 -0.86
N ILE A 45 6.68 7.64 -2.05
CA ILE A 45 5.51 8.47 -2.35
C ILE A 45 4.23 7.63 -2.24
N GLY A 46 4.21 6.46 -2.88
CA GLY A 46 3.06 5.57 -2.82
C GLY A 46 2.70 5.20 -1.37
N GLU A 47 3.69 4.86 -0.55
CA GLU A 47 3.47 4.46 0.85
C GLU A 47 2.91 5.64 1.67
N GLY A 48 3.32 6.86 1.34
CA GLY A 48 2.78 8.09 1.92
C GLY A 48 1.33 8.37 1.51
N LEU A 49 0.91 7.98 0.30
CA LEU A 49 -0.46 8.16 -0.20
C LEU A 49 -1.46 7.12 0.36
N LEU A 50 -0.97 5.96 0.80
CA LEU A 50 -1.81 4.89 1.36
C LEU A 50 -2.03 4.99 2.88
N LYS A 51 -1.32 5.91 3.55
CA LYS A 51 -1.52 6.26 4.97
C LYS A 51 -2.65 7.27 5.12
#